data_AF-A0A7Y5RN17-F1
#
_entry.id   AF-A0A7Y5RN17-F1
#
_cell.length_a   1.000
_cell.length_b   1.000
_cell.length_c   1.000
_cell.angle_alpha   90.00
_cell.angle_beta   90.00
_cell.angle_gamma   90.00
#
_symmetry.space_group_name_H-M   'P 1'
#
loop_
_entity.id
_entity.type
_entity.pdbx_description
1 polymer ?
#
loop_
_entity_poly.entity_id
_entity_poly.type
_entity_poly.pdbx_seq_one_letter_code
_entity_poly.pdbx_strand_id
1 'polypeptide(L)'
;MPTQQRAGLADPRAGAQPAASWRPAAAVAGVVAVGLIATLVAARYSGAVDSPPGGITDAGPVVRWSLPLVRVVHDVAASLTIGSLLLAATMVPGRSRDESASLDEPRRAAAFRVATAAAFVWALAGAVGVVLTFADAAGLPLGDPAFGSSLTSSVWSIETLRVGLQSAMAAFAVASVAAVARARSVAVALTVVAAFGLLVLGLAGHAGGSADHETAVNA
;
A
#
# COMPACT_ATOMS: atom_id res chain seq x y z
N MET A 1 15.79 -39.35 55.60
CA MET A 1 16.09 -39.02 54.18
C MET A 1 15.99 -37.51 54.02
N PRO A 2 17.10 -36.79 53.74
CA PRO A 2 17.04 -35.36 53.51
C PRO A 2 16.62 -35.07 52.06
N THR A 3 15.65 -34.18 51.91
CA THR A 3 15.14 -33.65 50.64
C THR A 3 16.17 -32.71 50.01
N GLN A 4 16.73 -33.10 48.86
CA GLN A 4 17.60 -32.26 48.04
C GLN A 4 16.78 -31.12 47.43
N GLN A 5 16.87 -29.95 48.04
CA GLN A 5 16.36 -28.68 47.54
C GLN A 5 17.21 -28.26 46.32
N ARG A 6 16.68 -28.41 45.10
CA ARG A 6 17.31 -27.91 43.87
C ARG A 6 17.28 -26.39 43.84
N ALA A 7 18.23 -25.76 44.51
CA ALA A 7 18.55 -24.35 44.34
C ALA A 7 19.26 -24.14 42.99
N GLY A 8 18.75 -23.21 42.18
CA GLY A 8 19.60 -22.45 41.25
C GLY A 8 19.84 -23.01 39.85
N LEU A 9 18.83 -23.56 39.17
CA LEU A 9 18.87 -23.54 37.69
C LEU A 9 18.43 -22.14 37.22
N ALA A 10 19.39 -21.22 37.11
CA ALA A 10 19.20 -20.01 36.34
C ALA A 10 18.83 -20.41 34.91
N ASP A 11 17.63 -20.06 34.46
CA ASP A 11 17.19 -20.32 33.09
C ASP A 11 18.18 -19.60 32.13
N PRO A 12 18.94 -20.33 31.29
CA PRO A 12 19.90 -19.72 30.36
C PRO A 12 19.22 -18.80 29.33
N ARG A 13 17.88 -18.83 29.25
CA ARG A 13 17.09 -18.04 28.31
C ARG A 13 16.71 -16.65 28.85
N ALA A 14 17.04 -16.32 30.10
CA ALA A 14 16.65 -15.06 30.73
C ALA A 14 17.39 -13.81 30.24
N GLY A 15 18.31 -13.90 29.26
CA GLY A 15 19.18 -12.77 28.88
C GLY A 15 19.36 -12.49 27.39
N ALA A 16 18.84 -13.32 26.47
CA ALA A 16 19.02 -13.07 25.05
C ALA A 16 17.90 -12.19 24.50
N GLN A 17 18.07 -10.86 24.55
CA GLN A 17 17.26 -9.96 23.75
C GLN A 17 17.42 -10.39 22.28
N PRO A 18 16.35 -10.70 21.53
CA PRO A 18 16.47 -11.04 20.13
C PRO A 18 17.09 -9.86 19.39
N ALA A 19 18.31 -10.03 18.87
CA ALA A 19 18.97 -9.02 18.07
C ALA A 19 18.06 -8.68 16.88
N ALA A 20 17.69 -7.39 16.76
CA ALA A 20 16.88 -6.93 15.65
C ALA A 20 17.61 -7.22 14.33
N SER A 21 17.12 -8.19 13.56
CA SER A 21 17.69 -8.49 12.25
C SER A 21 17.21 -7.44 11.25
N TRP A 22 18.12 -6.70 10.64
CA TRP A 22 17.82 -5.66 9.63
C TRP A 22 17.47 -6.23 8.25
N ARG A 23 17.69 -7.54 8.07
CA ARG A 23 17.54 -8.28 6.81
C ARG A 23 16.17 -8.07 6.11
N PRO A 24 15.00 -8.16 6.79
CA PRO A 24 13.71 -7.94 6.12
C PRO A 24 13.51 -6.48 5.70
N ALA A 25 13.91 -5.51 6.52
CA ALA A 25 13.82 -4.09 6.16
C ALA A 25 14.71 -3.76 4.95
N ALA A 26 15.93 -4.30 4.91
CA ALA A 26 16.84 -4.17 3.79
C ALA A 26 16.30 -4.82 2.51
N ALA A 27 15.62 -5.97 2.62
CA ALA A 27 14.99 -6.61 1.47
C ALA A 27 13.84 -5.77 0.90
N VAL A 28 12.97 -5.21 1.76
CA VAL A 28 11.91 -4.30 1.32
C VAL A 28 12.50 -3.05 0.66
N ALA A 29 13.51 -2.43 1.28
CA ALA A 29 14.20 -1.27 0.70
C ALA A 29 14.82 -1.59 -0.67
N GLY A 30 15.40 -2.79 -0.82
CA GLY A 30 15.93 -3.28 -2.09
C GLY A 30 14.86 -3.43 -3.17
N VAL A 31 13.71 -4.03 -2.84
CA VAL A 31 12.58 -4.17 -3.78
C VAL A 31 12.04 -2.79 -4.20
N VAL A 32 11.88 -1.87 -3.25
CA VAL A 32 11.46 -0.49 -3.54
C VAL A 32 12.47 0.19 -4.47
N ALA A 33 13.77 0.12 -4.16
CA ALA A 33 14.81 0.75 -4.97
C ALA A 33 14.84 0.19 -6.40
N VAL A 34 14.80 -1.13 -6.56
CA VAL A 34 14.77 -1.78 -7.88
C VAL A 34 13.51 -1.38 -8.65
N GLY A 35 12.34 -1.38 -7.99
CA GLY A 35 11.09 -0.95 -8.61
C GLY A 35 11.16 0.49 -9.10
N LEU A 36 11.62 1.42 -8.26
CA LEU A 36 11.76 2.84 -8.63
C LEU A 36 12.73 3.03 -9.80
N ILE A 37 13.89 2.37 -9.79
CA ILE A 37 14.88 2.45 -10.87
C ILE A 37 14.28 1.88 -12.17
N ALA A 38 13.68 0.70 -12.12
CA ALA A 38 13.06 0.07 -13.28
C ALA A 38 11.96 0.96 -13.89
N THR A 39 11.14 1.57 -13.04
CA THR A 39 10.09 2.48 -13.45
C THR A 39 10.64 3.78 -14.04
N LEU A 40 11.68 4.38 -13.48
CA LEU A 40 12.34 5.56 -14.06
C LEU A 40 12.92 5.27 -15.44
N VAL A 41 13.57 4.11 -15.59
CA VAL A 41 14.09 3.64 -16.87
C VAL A 41 12.94 3.44 -17.87
N ALA A 42 11.91 2.69 -17.50
CA ALA A 42 10.77 2.43 -18.38
C ALA A 42 10.07 3.72 -18.81
N ALA A 43 9.78 4.62 -17.86
CA ALA A 43 9.12 5.89 -18.12
C ALA A 43 9.91 6.79 -19.08
N ARG A 44 11.24 6.80 -18.94
CA ARG A 44 12.12 7.56 -19.83
C ARG A 44 12.12 7.01 -21.26
N TYR A 45 12.15 5.69 -21.42
CA TYR A 45 12.21 5.04 -22.74
C TYR A 45 10.87 4.90 -23.43
N SER A 46 9.76 4.86 -22.69
CA SER A 46 8.41 4.84 -23.25
C SER A 46 7.91 6.21 -23.71
N GLY A 47 8.60 7.29 -23.32
CA GLY A 47 8.14 8.67 -23.52
C GLY A 47 7.00 9.08 -22.58
N ALA A 48 6.64 8.25 -21.60
CA ALA A 48 5.52 8.52 -20.67
C ALA A 48 5.71 9.78 -19.81
N VAL A 49 6.94 10.30 -19.72
CA VAL A 49 7.28 11.53 -18.98
C VAL A 49 7.69 12.70 -19.90
N ASP A 50 7.61 12.50 -21.22
CA ASP A 50 7.90 13.55 -22.18
C ASP A 50 6.80 14.62 -22.13
N SER A 51 7.14 15.85 -22.50
CA SER A 51 6.14 16.90 -22.57
C SER A 51 5.16 16.61 -23.73
N PRO A 52 3.86 16.91 -23.55
CA PRO A 52 2.87 16.77 -24.62
C PRO A 52 3.25 17.58 -25.87
N PRO A 53 2.77 17.18 -27.06
CA PRO A 53 2.88 18.00 -28.27
C PRO A 53 2.33 19.42 -28.07
N GLY A 54 2.90 20.38 -28.80
CA GLY A 54 2.49 21.79 -28.71
C GLY A 54 1.00 21.99 -28.95
N GLY A 55 0.34 22.75 -28.07
CA GLY A 55 -1.10 23.02 -28.11
C GLY A 55 -1.94 22.24 -27.10
N ILE A 56 -1.35 21.24 -26.42
CA ILE A 56 -1.97 20.52 -25.30
C ILE A 56 -1.50 21.11 -23.98
N THR A 57 -2.41 21.27 -23.02
CA THR A 57 -2.08 21.74 -21.67
C THR A 57 -1.27 20.70 -20.91
N ASP A 58 -0.34 21.16 -20.07
CA ASP A 58 0.60 20.30 -19.35
C ASP A 58 0.67 20.71 -17.88
N ALA A 59 0.44 19.75 -16.99
CA ALA A 59 0.57 19.93 -15.54
C ALA A 59 2.02 20.17 -15.10
N GLY A 60 2.97 19.87 -15.99
CA GLY A 60 4.38 20.12 -15.83
C GLY A 60 5.17 18.88 -15.43
N PRO A 61 6.51 18.97 -15.47
CA PRO A 61 7.40 17.83 -15.28
C PRO A 61 7.26 17.19 -13.90
N VAL A 62 6.98 17.98 -12.86
CA VAL A 62 6.82 17.46 -11.50
C VAL A 62 5.71 16.41 -11.43
N VAL A 63 4.57 16.68 -12.07
CA VAL A 63 3.44 15.74 -12.07
C VAL A 63 3.80 14.47 -12.86
N ARG A 64 4.32 14.64 -14.08
CA ARG A 64 4.70 13.51 -14.94
C ARG A 64 5.73 12.58 -14.31
N TRP A 65 6.76 13.12 -13.66
CA TRP A 65 7.77 12.31 -12.99
C TRP A 65 7.27 11.71 -11.67
N SER A 66 6.34 12.38 -10.98
CA SER A 66 5.82 11.88 -9.69
C SER A 66 4.83 10.74 -9.87
N LEU A 67 3.98 10.77 -10.90
CA LEU A 67 2.98 9.74 -11.18
C LEU A 67 3.54 8.30 -11.13
N PRO A 68 4.56 7.94 -11.93
CA PRO A 68 5.06 6.57 -11.95
C PRO A 68 5.78 6.21 -10.65
N LEU A 69 6.40 7.16 -9.95
CA LEU A 69 7.05 6.93 -8.66
C LEU A 69 6.03 6.64 -7.55
N VAL A 70 4.97 7.45 -7.47
CA VAL A 70 3.86 7.26 -6.51
C VAL A 70 3.18 5.92 -6.78
N ARG A 71 3.06 5.50 -8.04
CA ARG A 71 2.51 4.19 -8.40
C ARG A 71 3.33 3.04 -7.82
N VAL A 72 4.65 3.08 -7.92
CA VAL A 72 5.52 2.05 -7.32
C VAL A 72 5.34 1.99 -5.80
N VAL A 73 5.33 3.16 -5.14
CA VAL A 73 5.13 3.24 -3.68
C VAL A 73 3.77 2.66 -3.29
N HIS A 74 2.71 3.03 -4.02
CA HIS A 74 1.37 2.51 -3.82
C HIS A 74 1.33 0.97 -3.93
N ASP A 75 1.89 0.41 -5.00
CA ASP A 75 1.82 -1.04 -5.26
C ASP A 75 2.65 -1.86 -4.27
N VAL A 76 3.83 -1.37 -3.88
CA VAL A 76 4.63 -2.00 -2.82
C VAL A 76 3.91 -1.91 -1.47
N ALA A 77 3.34 -0.76 -1.13
CA ALA A 77 2.63 -0.59 0.14
C ALA A 77 1.37 -1.47 0.22
N ALA A 78 0.61 -1.56 -0.87
CA ALA A 78 -0.56 -2.42 -0.95
C ALA A 78 -0.19 -3.91 -0.86
N SER A 79 0.87 -4.35 -1.56
CA SER A 79 1.34 -5.74 -1.49
C SER A 79 1.86 -6.12 -0.09
N LEU A 80 2.60 -5.22 0.56
CA LEU A 80 3.06 -5.41 1.95
C LEU A 80 1.89 -5.48 2.93
N THR A 81 0.86 -4.66 2.73
CA THR A 81 -0.37 -4.68 3.55
C THR A 81 -1.06 -6.03 3.45
N ILE A 82 -1.37 -6.47 2.23
CA ILE A 82 -2.10 -7.72 2.00
C ILE A 82 -1.27 -8.92 2.43
N GLY A 83 0.02 -8.96 2.08
CA GLY A 83 0.92 -10.04 2.47
C GLY A 83 1.07 -10.18 3.99
N SER A 84 1.15 -9.06 4.71
CA SER A 84 1.24 -9.07 6.18
C SER A 84 -0.07 -9.50 6.84
N LEU A 85 -1.22 -9.09 6.29
CA LEU A 85 -2.53 -9.54 6.78
C LEU A 85 -2.77 -11.04 6.49
N LEU A 86 -2.36 -11.53 5.33
CA LEU A 86 -2.37 -12.95 4.99
C LEU A 86 -1.48 -13.75 5.94
N LEU A 87 -0.28 -13.26 6.25
CA LEU A 87 0.61 -13.85 7.24
C LEU A 87 -0.07 -13.94 8.61
N ALA A 88 -0.69 -12.85 9.07
CA ALA A 88 -1.43 -12.80 10.32
C ALA A 88 -2.65 -13.75 10.34
N ALA A 89 -3.30 -13.94 9.18
CA ALA A 89 -4.48 -14.79 8.99
C ALA A 89 -4.16 -16.28 8.92
N THR A 90 -2.99 -16.67 8.40
CA THR A 90 -2.67 -18.06 8.04
C THR A 90 -1.55 -18.70 8.84
N MET A 91 -0.52 -17.94 9.24
CA MET A 91 0.80 -18.50 9.56
C MET A 91 1.11 -18.58 11.06
N VAL A 92 0.10 -18.46 11.92
CA VAL A 92 0.27 -18.59 13.37
C VAL A 92 -0.49 -19.79 13.93
N PRO A 93 0.08 -21.00 13.86
CA PRO A 93 -0.20 -22.03 14.84
C PRO A 93 0.66 -21.78 16.09
N GLY A 94 0.02 -21.51 17.22
CA GLY A 94 0.61 -21.72 18.54
C GLY A 94 0.81 -23.21 18.81
N ARG A 95 1.50 -23.59 19.89
CA ARG A 95 1.81 -25.00 20.21
C ARG A 95 0.55 -25.80 20.55
N SER A 96 -0.56 -25.12 20.85
CA SER A 96 -1.90 -25.66 20.98
C SER A 96 -2.92 -24.83 20.19
N ARG A 97 -4.16 -25.35 20.02
CA ARG A 97 -5.27 -24.58 19.43
C ARG A 97 -5.58 -23.32 20.24
N ASP A 98 -5.50 -23.40 21.57
CA ASP A 98 -5.76 -22.27 22.46
C ASP A 98 -4.66 -21.20 22.37
N GLU A 99 -3.40 -21.61 22.25
CA GLU A 99 -2.27 -20.69 22.02
C GLU A 99 -2.36 -20.04 20.63
N SER A 100 -2.80 -20.79 19.61
CA SER A 100 -3.08 -20.25 18.27
C SER A 100 -4.20 -19.21 18.28
N ALA A 101 -5.21 -19.40 19.13
CA ALA A 101 -6.34 -18.49 19.29
C ALA A 101 -6.02 -17.28 20.19
N SER A 102 -4.93 -17.34 20.95
CA SER A 102 -4.49 -16.25 21.84
C SER A 102 -4.32 -14.94 21.07
N LEU A 103 -4.80 -13.85 21.67
CA LEU A 103 -4.63 -12.48 21.17
C LEU A 103 -3.19 -11.97 21.35
N ASP A 104 -2.42 -12.60 22.25
CA ASP A 104 -1.09 -12.13 22.65
C ASP A 104 0.05 -12.80 21.86
N GLU A 105 -0.23 -13.41 20.71
CA GLU A 105 0.82 -13.97 19.86
C GLU A 105 1.73 -12.82 19.33
N PRO A 106 3.03 -12.83 19.68
CA PRO A 106 3.97 -11.78 19.27
C PRO A 106 4.19 -11.70 17.75
N ARG A 107 4.13 -12.83 17.04
CA ARG A 107 4.29 -12.88 15.57
C ARG A 107 3.12 -12.24 14.85
N ARG A 108 1.89 -12.45 15.33
CA ARG A 108 0.69 -11.83 14.75
C ARG A 108 0.69 -10.33 15.01
N ALA A 109 1.03 -9.92 16.23
CA ALA A 109 1.19 -8.51 16.55
C ALA A 109 2.25 -7.84 15.67
N ALA A 110 3.37 -8.52 15.37
CA ALA A 110 4.37 -8.02 14.42
C ALA A 110 3.82 -7.85 13.00
N ALA A 111 3.06 -8.84 12.51
CA ALA A 111 2.43 -8.76 11.20
C ALA A 111 1.39 -7.62 11.11
N PHE A 112 0.59 -7.40 12.16
CA PHE A 112 -0.33 -6.25 12.24
C PHE A 112 0.42 -4.91 12.21
N ARG A 113 1.54 -4.78 12.94
CA ARG A 113 2.35 -3.53 12.90
C ARG A 113 2.86 -3.22 11.49
N VAL A 114 3.37 -4.21 10.77
CA VAL A 114 3.81 -4.03 9.38
C VAL A 114 2.63 -3.69 8.47
N ALA A 115 1.51 -4.41 8.62
CA ALA A 115 0.29 -4.15 7.86
C ALA A 115 -0.24 -2.72 8.08
N THR A 116 -0.28 -2.24 9.32
CA THR A 116 -0.70 -0.87 9.66
C THR A 116 0.18 0.17 8.99
N ALA A 117 1.51 0.05 9.14
CA ALA A 117 2.44 1.01 8.54
C ALA A 117 2.32 1.02 7.01
N ALA A 118 2.30 -0.15 6.39
CA ALA A 118 2.15 -0.30 4.95
C ALA A 118 0.79 0.23 4.46
N ALA A 119 -0.30 0.00 5.19
CA ALA A 119 -1.64 0.44 4.80
C ALA A 119 -1.79 1.97 4.87
N PHE A 120 -1.14 2.64 5.84
CA PHE A 120 -1.09 4.10 5.85
C PHE A 120 -0.29 4.67 4.68
N VAL A 121 0.86 4.06 4.34
CA VAL A 121 1.64 4.45 3.16
C VAL A 121 0.82 4.23 1.89
N TRP A 122 0.09 3.11 1.79
CA TRP A 122 -0.81 2.82 0.68
C TRP A 122 -1.92 3.87 0.55
N ALA A 123 -2.61 4.20 1.64
CA ALA A 123 -3.66 5.22 1.66
C ALA A 123 -3.13 6.59 1.23
N LEU A 124 -1.97 7.01 1.76
CA LEU A 124 -1.36 8.29 1.42
C LEU A 124 -0.91 8.32 -0.05
N ALA A 125 -0.23 7.28 -0.53
CA ALA A 125 0.18 7.17 -1.92
C ALA A 125 -1.02 7.15 -2.87
N GLY A 126 -2.12 6.49 -2.49
CA GLY A 126 -3.38 6.51 -3.24
C GLY A 126 -4.00 7.90 -3.31
N ALA A 127 -4.06 8.63 -2.19
CA ALA A 127 -4.58 10.00 -2.17
C ALA A 127 -3.72 10.97 -3.00
N VAL A 128 -2.39 10.88 -2.87
CA VAL A 128 -1.45 11.65 -3.71
C VAL A 128 -1.61 11.26 -5.17
N GLY A 129 -1.78 9.98 -5.48
CA GLY A 129 -2.04 9.48 -6.83
C GLY A 129 -3.27 10.11 -7.45
N VAL A 130 -4.40 10.19 -6.72
CA VAL A 130 -5.62 10.87 -7.20
C VAL A 130 -5.36 12.33 -7.55
N VAL A 131 -4.63 13.06 -6.71
CA VAL A 131 -4.28 14.47 -6.95
C VAL A 131 -3.42 14.62 -8.20
N LEU A 132 -2.38 13.80 -8.35
CA LEU A 132 -1.48 13.85 -9.50
C LEU A 132 -2.18 13.43 -10.80
N THR A 133 -3.05 12.41 -10.75
CA THR A 133 -3.84 11.97 -11.91
C THR A 133 -4.81 13.06 -12.34
N PHE A 134 -5.44 13.78 -11.41
CA PHE A 134 -6.26 14.92 -11.77
C PHE A 134 -5.43 16.04 -12.42
N ALA A 135 -4.27 16.37 -11.84
CA ALA A 135 -3.38 17.40 -12.38
C ALA A 135 -3.02 17.10 -13.83
N ASP A 136 -2.59 15.87 -14.09
CA ASP A 136 -2.22 15.36 -15.42
C ASP A 136 -3.39 15.40 -16.39
N ALA A 137 -4.55 14.85 -16.01
CA ALA A 137 -5.74 14.81 -16.85
C ALA A 137 -6.30 16.21 -17.17
N ALA A 138 -6.20 17.16 -16.23
CA ALA A 138 -6.65 18.53 -16.43
C ALA A 138 -5.60 19.42 -17.13
N GLY A 139 -4.35 18.96 -17.25
CA GLY A 139 -3.22 19.79 -17.68
C GLY A 139 -2.99 21.01 -16.78
N LEU A 140 -3.35 20.91 -15.50
CA LEU A 140 -3.28 22.02 -14.53
C LEU A 140 -2.10 21.81 -13.58
N PRO A 141 -1.19 22.81 -13.45
CA PRO A 141 -0.15 22.77 -12.44
C PRO A 141 -0.73 22.73 -11.02
N LEU A 142 -0.04 22.05 -10.09
CA LEU A 142 -0.48 21.92 -8.69
C LEU A 142 -0.61 23.26 -7.95
N GLY A 143 0.09 24.30 -8.43
CA GLY A 143 0.04 25.65 -7.87
C GLY A 143 -1.03 26.56 -8.50
N ASP A 144 -1.83 26.06 -9.44
CA ASP A 144 -2.87 26.84 -10.09
C ASP A 144 -3.97 27.23 -9.07
N PRO A 145 -4.41 28.50 -9.02
CA PRO A 145 -5.44 28.94 -8.09
C PRO A 145 -6.77 28.18 -8.20
N ALA A 146 -7.12 27.71 -9.40
CA ALA A 146 -8.34 26.95 -9.67
C ALA A 146 -8.19 25.45 -9.37
N PHE A 147 -6.97 24.96 -9.10
CA PHE A 147 -6.69 23.53 -8.94
C PHE A 147 -7.60 22.86 -7.90
N GLY A 148 -7.71 23.45 -6.71
CA GLY A 148 -8.50 22.88 -5.61
C GLY A 148 -10.00 22.82 -5.89
N SER A 149 -10.57 23.88 -6.48
CA SER A 149 -11.99 23.92 -6.86
C SER A 149 -12.31 22.92 -7.99
N SER A 150 -11.41 22.80 -8.96
CA SER A 150 -11.58 21.88 -10.08
C SER A 150 -11.44 20.43 -9.59
N LEU A 151 -10.45 20.13 -8.74
CA LEU A 151 -10.29 18.79 -8.16
C LEU A 151 -11.54 18.36 -7.37
N THR A 152 -12.05 19.22 -6.48
CA THR A 152 -13.19 18.86 -5.62
C THR A 152 -14.50 18.69 -6.40
N SER A 153 -14.69 19.43 -7.50
CA SER A 153 -15.84 19.25 -8.39
C SER A 153 -15.71 18.03 -9.31
N SER A 154 -14.49 17.64 -9.68
CA SER A 154 -14.23 16.50 -10.57
C SER A 154 -14.05 15.16 -9.86
N VAL A 155 -13.58 15.11 -8.61
CA VAL A 155 -13.17 13.86 -7.94
C VAL A 155 -14.27 12.80 -7.86
N TRP A 156 -15.53 13.23 -7.73
CA TRP A 156 -16.67 12.32 -7.71
C TRP A 156 -17.29 12.06 -9.08
N SER A 157 -17.02 12.92 -10.06
CA SER A 157 -17.56 12.83 -11.42
C SER A 157 -16.70 11.92 -12.30
N ILE A 158 -15.38 12.05 -12.19
CA ILE A 158 -14.41 11.24 -12.94
C ILE A 158 -14.24 9.89 -12.24
N GLU A 159 -14.53 8.81 -12.97
CA GLU A 159 -14.47 7.45 -12.42
C GLU A 159 -13.10 7.08 -11.88
N THR A 160 -12.03 7.33 -12.63
CA THR A 160 -10.66 7.02 -12.20
C THR A 160 -10.30 7.68 -10.87
N LEU A 161 -10.67 8.95 -10.67
CA LEU A 161 -10.42 9.69 -9.44
C LEU A 161 -11.24 9.13 -8.28
N ARG A 162 -12.54 8.88 -8.53
CA ARG A 162 -13.47 8.33 -7.54
C ARG A 162 -13.02 6.96 -7.05
N VAL A 163 -12.66 6.07 -7.97
CA VAL A 163 -12.20 4.70 -7.65
C VAL A 163 -10.86 4.75 -6.92
N GLY A 164 -9.92 5.58 -7.36
CA GLY A 164 -8.65 5.80 -6.65
C GLY A 164 -8.86 6.28 -5.22
N LEU A 165 -9.78 7.24 -5.02
CA LEU A 165 -10.11 7.76 -3.70
C LEU A 165 -10.77 6.70 -2.81
N GLN A 166 -11.71 5.92 -3.34
CA GLN A 166 -12.33 4.82 -2.62
C GLN A 166 -11.31 3.75 -2.19
N SER A 167 -10.34 3.43 -3.05
CA SER A 167 -9.25 2.51 -2.71
C SER A 167 -8.37 3.06 -1.58
N ALA A 168 -8.02 4.35 -1.64
CA ALA A 168 -7.28 5.02 -0.58
C ALA A 168 -8.05 5.05 0.76
N MET A 169 -9.36 5.27 0.73
CA MET A 169 -10.22 5.21 1.91
C MET A 169 -10.29 3.79 2.50
N ALA A 170 -10.39 2.77 1.64
CA ALA A 170 -10.37 1.38 2.09
C ALA A 170 -9.03 1.03 2.76
N ALA A 171 -7.90 1.46 2.17
CA ALA A 171 -6.57 1.31 2.76
C ALA A 171 -6.46 2.01 4.12
N PHE A 172 -7.00 3.22 4.25
CA PHE A 172 -7.03 3.96 5.51
C PHE A 172 -7.86 3.27 6.59
N ALA A 173 -9.02 2.72 6.22
CA ALA A 173 -9.86 1.92 7.12
C ALA A 173 -9.12 0.65 7.59
N VAL A 174 -8.46 -0.05 6.66
CA VAL A 174 -7.61 -1.20 6.97
C VAL A 174 -6.49 -0.82 7.93
N ALA A 175 -5.79 0.29 7.68
CA ALA A 175 -4.71 0.78 8.55
C ALA A 175 -5.21 1.05 9.97
N SER A 176 -6.34 1.74 10.09
CA SER A 176 -6.94 2.15 11.36
C SER A 176 -7.38 0.95 12.19
N VAL A 177 -8.04 -0.05 11.58
CA VAL A 177 -8.46 -1.27 12.27
C VAL A 177 -7.25 -2.14 12.60
N ALA A 178 -6.30 -2.31 11.68
CA ALA A 178 -5.08 -3.09 11.91
C ALA A 178 -4.24 -2.54 13.07
N ALA A 179 -4.24 -1.22 13.29
CA ALA A 179 -3.46 -0.57 14.35
C ALA A 179 -3.85 -1.03 15.76
N VAL A 180 -5.11 -1.42 15.95
CA VAL A 180 -5.66 -1.85 17.25
C VAL A 180 -6.01 -3.33 17.29
N ALA A 181 -6.09 -4.00 16.14
CA ALA A 181 -6.47 -5.40 16.03
C ALA A 181 -5.36 -6.36 16.46
N ARG A 182 -5.79 -7.47 17.07
CA ARG A 182 -4.92 -8.61 17.44
C ARG A 182 -5.48 -9.97 17.03
N ALA A 183 -6.76 -10.03 16.65
CA ALA A 183 -7.44 -11.28 16.37
C ALA A 183 -7.19 -11.80 14.94
N ARG A 184 -7.10 -13.12 14.80
CA ARG A 184 -6.96 -13.79 13.49
C ARG A 184 -8.15 -13.54 12.57
N SER A 185 -9.37 -13.56 13.11
CA SER A 185 -10.60 -13.28 12.33
C SER A 185 -10.58 -11.88 11.72
N VAL A 186 -10.06 -10.90 12.46
CA VAL A 186 -9.89 -9.53 11.96
C VAL A 186 -8.84 -9.49 10.85
N ALA A 187 -7.73 -10.23 10.96
CA ALA A 187 -6.75 -10.32 9.87
C ALA A 187 -7.36 -10.89 8.58
N VAL A 188 -8.22 -11.92 8.69
CA VAL A 188 -8.97 -12.46 7.54
C VAL A 188 -9.89 -11.41 6.94
N ALA A 189 -10.71 -10.76 7.76
CA ALA A 189 -11.65 -9.73 7.29
C ALA A 189 -10.92 -8.57 6.60
N LEU A 190 -9.84 -8.07 7.20
CA LEU A 190 -9.03 -7.00 6.62
C LEU A 190 -8.33 -7.42 5.33
N THR A 191 -7.91 -8.68 5.21
CA THR A 191 -7.37 -9.20 3.95
C THR A 191 -8.40 -9.11 2.83
N VAL A 192 -9.65 -9.51 3.10
CA VAL A 192 -10.74 -9.42 2.11
C VAL A 192 -11.03 -7.97 1.74
N VAL A 193 -11.11 -7.07 2.71
CA VAL A 193 -11.33 -5.63 2.45
C VAL A 193 -10.20 -5.02 1.63
N ALA A 194 -8.95 -5.31 1.98
CA ALA A 194 -7.78 -4.82 1.25
C ALA A 194 -7.73 -5.38 -0.19
N ALA A 195 -7.99 -6.67 -0.36
CA ALA A 195 -8.06 -7.31 -1.67
C ALA A 195 -9.18 -6.71 -2.54
N PHE A 196 -10.35 -6.44 -1.96
CA PHE A 196 -11.45 -5.79 -2.66
C PHE A 196 -11.09 -4.36 -3.10
N GLY A 197 -10.41 -3.58 -2.25
CA GLY A 197 -9.94 -2.23 -2.58
C GLY A 197 -8.98 -2.19 -3.77
N LEU A 198 -8.14 -3.21 -3.95
CA LEU A 198 -7.30 -3.36 -5.15
C LEU A 198 -8.05 -3.94 -6.35
N LEU A 199 -8.96 -4.89 -6.12
CA LEU A 199 -9.75 -5.52 -7.17
C LEU A 199 -10.56 -4.48 -7.95
N VAL A 200 -11.26 -3.59 -7.25
CA VAL A 200 -12.05 -2.52 -7.88
C VAL A 200 -11.14 -1.58 -8.69
N LEU A 201 -9.95 -1.26 -8.17
CA LEU A 201 -8.98 -0.43 -8.89
C LEU A 201 -8.48 -1.11 -10.17
N GLY A 202 -8.25 -2.43 -10.14
CA GLY A 202 -7.86 -3.22 -11.31
C GLY A 202 -8.96 -3.30 -12.38
N LEU A 203 -10.22 -3.46 -11.96
CA LEU A 203 -11.37 -3.50 -12.86
C LEU A 203 -11.61 -2.14 -13.56
N ALA A 204 -11.48 -1.03 -12.82
CA ALA A 204 -11.60 0.31 -13.40
C ALA A 204 -10.56 0.58 -14.50
N GLY A 205 -9.32 0.07 -14.34
CA GLY A 205 -8.29 0.17 -15.38
C GLY A 205 -8.61 -0.58 -16.67
N HIS A 206 -9.32 -1.71 -16.58
CA HIS A 206 -9.75 -2.48 -17.76
C HIS A 206 -10.88 -1.79 -18.53
N ALA A 207 -11.83 -1.19 -17.81
CA ALA A 207 -12.92 -0.43 -18.40
C ALA A 207 -12.41 0.87 -19.06
N GLY A 208 -11.53 1.61 -18.39
CA GLY A 208 -10.94 2.84 -18.94
C GLY A 208 -10.13 2.60 -20.22
N GLY A 209 -9.26 1.59 -20.22
CA GLY A 209 -8.48 1.24 -21.41
C GLY A 209 -9.35 0.89 -22.62
N SER A 210 -10.47 0.19 -22.41
CA SER A 210 -11.40 -0.12 -23.50
C SER A 210 -12.12 1.11 -24.06
N ALA A 211 -12.47 2.08 -23.21
CA ALA A 211 -13.13 3.32 -23.63
C ALA A 211 -12.17 4.27 -24.37
N ASP A 212 -10.92 4.36 -23.92
CA ASP A 212 -9.87 5.18 -24.56
C ASP A 212 -9.44 4.59 -25.91
N HIS A 213 -9.42 3.25 -26.04
CA HIS A 213 -9.20 2.61 -27.33
C HIS A 213 -10.29 2.96 -28.33
N GLU A 214 -11.56 2.78 -27.97
CA GLU A 214 -12.68 3.06 -28.88
C GLU A 214 -12.77 4.54 -29.26
N THR A 215 -12.43 5.47 -28.36
CA THR A 215 -12.39 6.91 -28.68
C THR A 215 -11.20 7.28 -29.57
N ALA A 216 -10.04 6.62 -29.42
CA ALA A 216 -8.87 6.89 -30.24
C ALA A 216 -8.98 6.37 -31.69
N VAL A 217 -9.70 5.27 -31.94
CA VAL A 217 -9.95 4.77 -33.32
C VAL A 217 -11.15 5.43 -34.01
N ASN A 218 -12.07 6.03 -33.25
CA ASN A 218 -13.26 6.70 -33.80
C ASN A 218 -13.13 8.24 -33.90
N ALA A 219 -11.95 8.80 -33.61
CA ALA A 219 -11.63 10.23 -33.75
C ALA A 219 -11.04 10.59 -35.12
#